data_AF-A0A2M7AM12-F1
#
_entry.id   AF-A0A2M7AM12-F1
#
_cell.length_a   1.000
_cell.length_b   1.000
_cell.length_c   1.000
_cell.angle_alpha   90.00
_cell.angle_beta   90.00
_cell.angle_gamma   90.00
#
_symmetry.space_group_name_H-M   'P 1'
#
loop_
_entity.id
_entity.type
_entity.pdbx_description
1 polymer ?
#
loop_
_entity_poly.entity_id
_entity_poly.type
_entity_poly.pdbx_seq_one_letter_code
_entity_poly.pdbx_strand_id
1 'polypeptide(L)'
;MALNSHVIESLKRESFLFSSAITYYNHLIKDMENKYEKSTEQFLKEFEGGILGDSQEFFDWYAYVRLRNGWIEMQKAIDEVIN
;
A
#
# COMPACT_ATOMS: atom_id res chain seq x y z
N MET A 1 20.69 -19.68 -13.53
CA MET A 1 20.96 -20.34 -12.24
C MET A 1 19.60 -20.67 -11.65
N ALA A 2 19.27 -21.95 -11.40
CA ALA A 2 17.95 -22.30 -10.86
C ALA A 2 17.87 -21.82 -9.40
N LEU A 3 16.82 -21.08 -9.05
CA LEU A 3 16.60 -20.63 -7.69
C LEU A 3 16.28 -21.84 -6.80
N ASN A 4 16.88 -21.90 -5.61
CA ASN A 4 16.64 -23.00 -4.67
C ASN A 4 15.15 -23.05 -4.29
N SER A 5 14.54 -24.23 -4.28
CA SER A 5 13.13 -24.43 -3.94
C SER A 5 12.75 -23.85 -2.57
N HIS A 6 13.65 -23.92 -1.59
CA HIS A 6 13.43 -23.32 -0.27
C HIS A 6 13.40 -21.79 -0.30
N VAL A 7 14.16 -21.17 -1.22
CA VAL A 7 14.13 -19.72 -1.44
C VAL A 7 12.80 -19.33 -2.08
N ILE A 8 12.35 -20.07 -3.10
CA ILE A 8 11.04 -19.84 -3.74
C ILE A 8 9.90 -19.96 -2.72
N GLU A 9 9.90 -20.99 -1.88
CA GLU A 9 8.90 -21.17 -0.83
C GLU A 9 8.92 -20.03 0.19
N SER A 10 10.10 -19.51 0.54
CA SER A 10 10.21 -18.35 1.43
C SER A 10 9.61 -17.09 0.81
N LEU A 11 9.94 -16.82 -0.45
CA LEU A 11 9.41 -15.68 -1.19
C LEU A 11 7.89 -15.76 -1.35
N LYS A 12 7.32 -16.96 -1.55
CA LYS A 12 5.86 -17.15 -1.59
C LYS A 12 5.18 -16.78 -0.26
N ARG A 13 5.78 -17.15 0.88
CA ARG A 13 5.26 -16.76 2.20
C ARG A 13 5.32 -15.25 2.39
N GLU A 14 6.40 -14.62 1.93
CA GLU A 14 6.56 -13.17 2.01
C GLU A 14 5.57 -12.43 1.10
N SER A 15 5.34 -12.90 -0.13
CA SER A 15 4.29 -12.36 -1.03
C SER A 15 2.89 -12.45 -0.40
N PHE A 16 2.60 -13.51 0.36
CA PHE A 16 1.36 -13.61 1.14
C PHE A 16 1.25 -12.57 2.27
N LEU A 17 2.36 -12.24 2.94
CA LEU A 17 2.37 -11.17 3.94
C LEU A 17 2.12 -9.80 3.30
N PHE A 18 2.72 -9.57 2.13
CA PHE A 18 2.53 -8.32 1.38
C PHE A 18 1.08 -8.17 0.92
N SER A 19 0.45 -9.22 0.39
CA SER A 19 -0.96 -9.18 -0.01
C SER A 19 -1.91 -8.91 1.16
N SER A 20 -1.60 -9.45 2.33
CA SER A 20 -2.32 -9.19 3.58
C SER A 20 -2.19 -7.72 4.00
N ALA A 21 -0.98 -7.16 3.95
CA ALA A 21 -0.73 -5.76 4.26
C ALA A 21 -1.44 -4.81 3.27
N ILE A 22 -1.39 -5.11 1.97
CA ILE A 22 -2.08 -4.34 0.93
C ILE A 22 -3.59 -4.32 1.18
N THR A 23 -4.18 -5.48 1.49
CA THR A 23 -5.61 -5.60 1.83
C THR A 23 -5.97 -4.74 3.04
N TYR A 24 -5.14 -4.77 4.09
CA TYR A 24 -5.36 -3.97 5.29
C TYR A 24 -5.35 -2.46 4.99
N TYR A 25 -4.33 -1.96 4.28
CA TYR A 25 -4.28 -0.54 3.94
C TYR A 25 -5.37 -0.13 2.95
N ASN A 26 -5.78 -1.01 2.04
CA ASN A 26 -6.94 -0.75 1.18
C ASN A 26 -8.21 -0.50 1.98
N HIS A 27 -8.43 -1.25 3.07
CA HIS A 27 -9.57 -1.05 3.96
C HIS A 27 -9.49 0.31 4.67
N LEU A 28 -8.35 0.64 5.30
CA LEU A 28 -8.15 1.92 5.97
C LEU A 28 -8.33 3.12 5.03
N ILE A 29 -7.79 3.03 3.81
CA ILE A 29 -7.95 4.05 2.78
C ILE A 29 -9.42 4.18 2.39
N LYS A 30 -10.14 3.06 2.25
CA LYS A 30 -11.55 3.09 1.90
C LYS A 30 -12.41 3.75 2.98
N ASP A 31 -12.08 3.52 4.25
CA ASP A 31 -12.77 4.17 5.37
C ASP A 31 -12.55 5.69 5.35
N MET A 32 -11.34 6.15 5.02
CA MET A 32 -11.05 7.58 4.84
C MET A 32 -11.81 8.17 3.64
N GLU A 33 -11.81 7.48 2.51
CA GLU A 33 -12.57 7.91 1.32
C GLU A 33 -14.06 8.08 1.63
N ASN A 34 -14.64 7.14 2.38
CA ASN A 34 -16.03 7.20 2.78
C ASN A 34 -16.29 8.31 3.81
N LYS A 35 -15.41 8.45 4.81
CA LYS A 35 -15.54 9.47 5.87
C LYS A 35 -15.51 10.90 5.32
N TYR A 36 -14.66 11.14 4.33
CA TYR A 36 -14.45 12.46 3.75
C TYR A 36 -15.17 12.66 2.41
N GLU A 37 -15.93 11.66 1.96
CA GLU A 37 -16.65 11.63 0.67
C GLU A 37 -15.75 12.08 -0.51
N LYS A 38 -14.48 11.65 -0.48
CA LYS A 38 -13.42 12.13 -1.38
C LYS A 38 -12.57 10.96 -1.83
N SER A 39 -12.22 10.90 -3.12
CA SER A 39 -11.31 9.86 -3.60
C SER A 39 -9.89 10.09 -3.07
N THR A 40 -9.11 9.02 -2.93
CA THR A 40 -7.70 9.13 -2.55
C THR A 40 -6.91 10.04 -3.51
N GLU A 41 -7.21 10.00 -4.81
CA GLU A 41 -6.55 10.85 -5.81
C GLU A 41 -6.81 12.34 -5.56
N GLN A 42 -8.08 12.70 -5.30
CA GLN A 42 -8.44 14.07 -4.95
C GLN A 42 -7.78 14.50 -3.64
N PHE A 43 -7.82 13.63 -2.63
CA PHE A 43 -7.16 13.86 -1.34
C PHE A 43 -5.66 14.17 -1.52
N LEU A 44 -4.92 13.32 -2.25
CA LEU A 44 -3.47 13.52 -2.46
C LEU A 44 -3.18 14.87 -3.13
N LYS A 45 -3.93 15.21 -4.18
CA LYS A 45 -3.77 16.48 -4.88
C LYS A 45 -3.97 17.69 -3.97
N GLU A 46 -4.98 17.65 -3.11
CA GLU A 46 -5.28 18.73 -2.16
C GLU A 46 -4.28 18.77 -0.99
N PHE A 47 -3.88 17.61 -0.47
CA PHE A 47 -2.92 17.50 0.63
C PHE A 47 -1.53 17.97 0.22
N GLU A 48 -0.99 17.46 -0.88
CA GLU A 48 0.33 17.84 -1.39
C GLU A 48 0.33 19.26 -1.96
N GLY A 49 -0.83 19.76 -2.39
CA GLY A 49 -1.02 21.16 -2.78
C GLY A 49 -1.14 22.14 -1.61
N GLY A 50 -1.12 21.68 -0.35
CA GLY A 50 -1.25 22.52 0.85
C GLY A 50 -2.65 23.14 1.02
N ILE A 51 -3.67 22.56 0.37
CA ILE A 51 -5.07 23.02 0.46
C ILE A 51 -5.75 22.46 1.71
N LEU A 52 -5.39 21.23 2.08
CA LEU A 52 -5.88 20.61 3.32
C LEU A 52 -5.13 21.18 4.54
N GLY A 53 -5.83 21.19 5.67
CA GLY A 53 -5.24 21.53 6.96
C GLY A 53 -4.29 20.46 7.48
N ASP A 54 -3.85 20.63 8.72
CA ASP A 54 -2.88 19.81 9.43
C ASP A 54 -3.52 18.75 10.34
N SER A 55 -4.74 18.30 10.02
CA SER A 55 -5.39 17.22 10.75
C SER A 55 -4.52 15.97 10.74
N GLN A 56 -4.29 15.37 11.91
CA GLN A 56 -3.56 14.11 12.05
C GLN A 56 -4.11 13.04 11.11
N GLU A 57 -5.44 13.00 10.91
CA GLU A 57 -6.07 12.01 10.04
C GLU A 57 -5.67 12.15 8.56
N PHE A 58 -5.33 13.35 8.09
CA PHE A 58 -4.81 13.55 6.74
C PHE A 58 -3.39 13.02 6.62
N PHE A 59 -2.56 13.22 7.63
CA PHE A 59 -1.23 12.59 7.67
C PHE A 59 -1.33 11.06 7.71
N ASP A 60 -2.27 10.51 8.48
CA ASP A 60 -2.52 9.08 8.55
C ASP A 60 -2.99 8.54 7.20
N TRP A 61 -3.97 9.19 6.55
CA TRP A 61 -4.44 8.80 5.22
C TRP A 61 -3.30 8.85 4.19
N TYR A 62 -2.49 9.91 4.21
CA TYR A 62 -1.30 10.00 3.37
C TYR A 62 -0.35 8.83 3.60
N ALA A 63 -0.03 8.54 4.88
CA ALA A 63 0.84 7.44 5.25
C ALA A 63 0.29 6.08 4.79
N TYR A 64 -1.02 5.82 4.93
CA TYR A 64 -1.64 4.59 4.47
C TYR A 64 -1.45 4.38 2.97
N VAL A 65 -1.62 5.44 2.16
CA VAL A 65 -1.42 5.38 0.71
C VAL A 65 0.04 5.07 0.38
N ARG A 66 0.98 5.74 1.05
CA ARG A 66 2.42 5.51 0.85
C ARG A 66 2.82 4.08 1.23
N LEU A 67 2.34 3.58 2.36
CA LEU A 67 2.60 2.23 2.84
C LEU A 67 2.02 1.18 1.88
N ARG A 68 0.75 1.33 1.46
CA ARG A 68 0.13 0.46 0.47
C ARG A 68 0.95 0.40 -0.82
N ASN A 69 1.36 1.55 -1.35
CA ASN A 69 2.12 1.61 -2.60
C ASN A 69 3.49 0.92 -2.45
N GLY A 70 4.18 1.12 -1.31
CA GLY A 70 5.43 0.41 -1.03
C GLY A 70 5.25 -1.11 -0.99
N TRP A 71 4.20 -1.62 -0.35
CA TRP A 71 3.92 -3.05 -0.37
C TRP A 71 3.59 -3.59 -1.76
N ILE A 72 2.87 -2.82 -2.60
CA ILE A 72 2.59 -3.18 -3.99
C ILE A 72 3.90 -3.28 -4.80
N GLU A 73 4.81 -2.33 -4.63
CA GLU A 73 6.12 -2.35 -5.30
C GLU A 73 6.95 -3.57 -4.89
N MET A 74 7.00 -3.87 -3.58
CA MET A 74 7.70 -5.05 -3.07
C MET A 74 7.07 -6.35 -3.55
N GLN A 75 5.74 -6.43 -3.62
CA GLN A 75 5.04 -7.60 -4.16
C GLN A 75 5.38 -7.83 -5.63
N LYS A 76 5.35 -6.79 -6.47
CA LYS A 76 5.74 -6.89 -7.88
C LYS A 76 7.18 -7.41 -8.03
N ALA A 77 8.11 -6.87 -7.25
CA ALA A 77 9.50 -7.30 -7.29
C ALA A 77 9.69 -8.78 -6.91
N ILE A 78 8.94 -9.28 -5.91
CA ILE A 78 8.99 -10.70 -5.54
C ILE A 78 8.35 -11.58 -6.63
N ASP A 79 7.21 -11.17 -7.16
CA ASP A 79 6.49 -11.94 -8.18
C ASP A 79 7.33 -12.07 -9.47
N GLU A 80 8.12 -11.06 -9.85
CA GLU A 80 9.08 -11.13 -10.96
C GLU A 80 10.21 -12.15 -10.75
N VAL A 81 10.54 -12.48 -9.50
CA VAL A 81 11.60 -13.45 -9.16
C VAL A 81 11.07 -14.88 -9.02
N ILE A 82 9.80 -15.03 -8.61
CA ILE A 82 9.15 -16.34 -8.46
C ILE A 82 8.71 -16.92 -9.82
N ASN A 83 8.30 -16.06 -10.76
CA ASN A 83 7.86 -16.43 -12.12
C ASN A 83 9.02 -16.83 -13.03
#